data_AF-A0A7C5I287-F1
#
_entry.id   AF-A0A7C5I287-F1
#
_cell.length_a   1.000
_cell.length_b   1.000
_cell.length_c   1.000
_cell.angle_alpha   90.00
_cell.angle_beta   90.00
_cell.angle_gamma   90.00
#
_symmetry.space_group_name_H-M   'P 1'
#
loop_
_entity.id
_entity.type
_entity.pdbx_description
1 polymer ?
#
loop_
_entity_poly.entity_id
_entity_poly.type
_entity_poly.pdbx_seq_one_letter_code
_entity_poly.pdbx_strand_id
1 'polypeptide(L)'
;MDRKYLSLIIIPHKKGKQRSYSLSKKAIHITAGVTAFVFVALTLFLIDYFLMNGTRKKYKKLLADYQQQGVTLAQYRESIGSLNAKIHDLEGYAKKLNVMAGFK
;
A
#
# COMPACT_ATOMS: atom_id res chain seq x y z
N MET A 1 25.39 -18.83 -46.44
CA MET A 1 26.14 -19.39 -45.29
C MET A 1 26.14 -18.35 -44.17
N ASP A 2 25.29 -18.55 -43.18
CA ASP A 2 25.09 -17.57 -42.11
C ASP A 2 26.24 -17.63 -41.10
N ARG A 3 26.91 -16.50 -40.83
CA ARG A 3 28.08 -16.47 -39.94
C ARG A 3 27.64 -16.81 -38.51
N LYS A 4 28.04 -17.98 -38.01
CA LYS A 4 27.68 -18.51 -36.68
C LYS A 4 28.29 -17.71 -35.52
N TYR A 5 29.32 -16.91 -35.79
CA TYR A 5 30.10 -16.18 -34.79
C TYR A 5 30.20 -14.70 -35.16
N LEU A 6 30.08 -13.84 -34.15
CA LEU A 6 30.39 -12.42 -34.18
C LEU A 6 31.78 -12.23 -33.56
N SER A 7 32.73 -11.76 -34.35
CA SER A 7 34.09 -11.48 -33.90
C SER A 7 34.27 -9.98 -33.73
N LEU A 8 34.50 -9.53 -32.50
CA LEU A 8 34.90 -8.17 -32.19
C LEU A 8 36.43 -8.12 -32.16
N ILE A 9 37.02 -7.42 -33.13
CA ILE A 9 38.47 -7.23 -33.21
C ILE A 9 38.76 -5.81 -32.74
N ILE A 10 39.49 -5.68 -31.64
CA ILE A 10 39.89 -4.38 -31.11
C ILE A 10 41.31 -4.12 -31.59
N ILE A 11 41.45 -3.11 -32.46
CA ILE A 11 42.75 -2.68 -33.00
C ILE A 11 43.19 -1.43 -32.22
N PRO A 12 44.26 -1.52 -31.40
CA PRO A 12 44.76 -0.38 -30.64
C PRO A 12 45.52 0.60 -31.54
N HIS A 13 45.28 1.90 -31.35
CA HIS A 13 45.85 2.99 -32.16
C HIS A 13 47.34 3.28 -31.87
N LYS A 14 47.94 2.68 -30.83
CA LYS A 14 49.39 2.67 -30.54
C LYS A 14 49.83 1.29 -30.07
N LYS A 15 51.11 0.95 -30.34
CA LYS A 15 51.77 -0.35 -30.09
C LYS A 15 51.15 -1.14 -28.91
N GLY A 16 50.23 -2.04 -29.24
CA GLY A 16 49.53 -2.90 -28.29
C GLY A 16 49.11 -4.19 -28.98
N LYS A 17 49.00 -5.30 -28.23
CA LYS A 17 48.55 -6.58 -28.76
C LYS A 17 47.09 -6.49 -29.23
N GLN A 18 46.84 -6.84 -30.49
CA GLN A 18 45.49 -7.02 -31.03
C GLN A 18 44.77 -8.12 -30.22
N ARG A 19 43.57 -7.80 -29.74
CA ARG A 19 42.69 -8.79 -29.09
C ARG A 19 41.45 -9.00 -29.93
N SER A 20 41.14 -10.27 -30.21
CA SER A 20 39.92 -10.68 -30.89
C SER A 20 39.05 -11.50 -29.95
N TYR A 21 37.81 -11.08 -29.74
CA TYR A 21 36.80 -11.84 -29.01
C TYR A 21 35.79 -12.42 -30.00
N SER A 22 35.63 -13.74 -30.04
CA SER A 22 34.60 -14.38 -30.87
C SER A 22 33.44 -14.86 -29.99
N LEU A 23 32.27 -14.26 -30.19
CA LEU A 23 31.03 -14.66 -29.52
C LEU A 23 30.12 -15.41 -30.48
N SER A 24 29.53 -16.50 -30.01
CA SER A 24 28.53 -17.26 -30.77
C SER A 24 27.22 -16.48 -30.83
N LYS A 25 26.61 -16.36 -32.02
CA LYS A 25 25.28 -15.71 -32.17
C LYS A 25 24.21 -16.39 -31.32
N LYS A 26 24.29 -17.73 -31.17
CA LYS A 26 23.36 -18.49 -30.33
C LYS A 26 23.47 -18.11 -28.86
N ALA A 27 24.69 -17.96 -28.36
CA ALA A 27 24.93 -17.56 -26.97
C ALA A 27 24.36 -16.17 -26.68
N ILE A 28 24.55 -15.22 -27.60
CA ILE A 28 23.99 -13.86 -27.51
C ILE A 28 22.46 -13.89 -27.50
N HIS A 29 21.83 -14.69 -28.37
CA HIS A 29 20.37 -14.78 -28.42
C HIS A 29 19.78 -15.40 -27.15
N ILE A 30 20.42 -16.45 -26.61
CA ILE A 30 20.01 -17.09 -25.37
C ILE A 30 20.18 -16.12 -24.20
N THR A 31 21.33 -15.46 -24.07
CA THR A 31 21.55 -14.49 -23.00
C THR A 31 20.58 -13.32 -23.10
N ALA A 32 20.35 -12.77 -24.29
CA ALA A 32 19.36 -11.70 -24.49
C ALA A 32 17.94 -12.15 -24.08
N GLY A 33 17.53 -13.36 -24.48
CA GLY A 33 16.23 -13.92 -24.11
C GLY A 33 16.08 -14.15 -22.60
N VAL A 34 17.11 -14.72 -21.97
CA VAL A 34 17.13 -14.95 -20.51
C VAL A 34 17.11 -13.62 -19.76
N THR A 35 17.91 -12.63 -20.18
CA THR A 35 17.91 -11.31 -19.55
C THR A 35 16.56 -10.62 -19.67
N ALA A 36 15.93 -10.67 -20.85
CA ALA A 36 14.60 -10.11 -21.04
C ALA A 36 13.55 -10.80 -20.14
N PHE A 37 13.59 -12.13 -20.06
CA PHE A 37 12.68 -12.90 -19.21
C PHE A 37 12.85 -12.55 -17.72
N VAL A 38 14.09 -12.53 -17.23
CA VAL A 38 14.39 -12.16 -15.84
C VAL A 38 13.96 -10.73 -15.54
N PHE A 39 14.18 -9.81 -16.47
CA PHE A 39 13.74 -8.42 -16.32
C PHE A 39 12.22 -8.32 -16.16
N VAL A 40 11.45 -8.99 -17.03
CA VAL A 40 9.99 -9.02 -16.93
C VAL A 40 9.54 -9.65 -15.61
N ALA A 41 10.11 -10.79 -15.22
CA ALA A 41 9.78 -11.45 -13.96
C ALA A 41 10.03 -10.54 -12.74
N LEU A 42 11.19 -9.86 -12.71
CA LEU A 42 11.51 -8.91 -11.63
C LEU A 42 10.53 -7.74 -11.61
N THR A 43 10.19 -7.16 -12.76
CA THR A 43 9.24 -6.05 -12.82
C THR A 43 7.85 -6.42 -12.28
N LEU A 44 7.34 -7.61 -12.64
CA LEU A 44 6.07 -8.11 -12.10
C LEU A 44 6.15 -8.32 -10.59
N PHE A 45 7.25 -8.90 -10.10
CA PHE A 45 7.45 -9.12 -8.67
C PHE A 45 7.54 -7.82 -7.88
N LEU A 46 8.19 -6.79 -8.44
CA LEU A 46 8.23 -5.45 -7.84
C LEU A 46 6.84 -4.84 -7.76
N ILE A 47 6.05 -4.89 -8.85
CA ILE A 47 4.69 -4.35 -8.87
C ILE A 47 3.85 -5.02 -7.79
N ASP A 48 3.87 -6.34 -7.71
CA ASP A 48 3.11 -7.09 -6.71
C ASP A 48 3.55 -6.73 -5.28
N TYR A 49 4.87 -6.65 -5.04
CA TYR A 49 5.41 -6.24 -3.75
C TYR A 49 4.98 -4.82 -3.34
N PHE A 50 5.01 -3.86 -4.28
CA PHE A 50 4.57 -2.49 -4.03
C PHE A 50 3.06 -2.43 -3.75
N LEU A 51 2.24 -3.15 -4.52
CA LEU A 51 0.79 -3.25 -4.30
C LEU A 51 0.50 -3.83 -2.91
N MET A 52 1.17 -4.92 -2.54
CA MET A 52 0.98 -5.60 -1.26
C MET A 52 1.40 -4.71 -0.08
N ASN A 53 2.49 -3.95 -0.22
CA ASN A 53 2.91 -2.99 0.81
C ASN A 53 1.92 -1.81 0.93
N GLY A 54 1.42 -1.29 -0.19
CA GLY A 54 0.38 -0.26 -0.23
C GLY A 54 -0.91 -0.71 0.45
N THR A 55 -1.38 -1.92 0.13
CA THR A 55 -2.59 -2.52 0.72
C THR A 55 -2.42 -2.73 2.22
N ARG A 56 -1.26 -3.21 2.68
CA ARG A 56 -0.99 -3.37 4.12
C ARG A 56 -1.04 -2.04 4.88
N LYS A 57 -0.49 -0.96 4.31
CA LYS A 57 -0.58 0.38 4.91
C LYS A 57 -2.02 0.89 4.99
N LYS A 58 -2.80 0.72 3.90
CA LYS A 58 -4.22 1.09 3.87
C LYS A 58 -5.01 0.32 4.93
N TYR A 59 -4.77 -0.98 5.06
CA TYR A 59 -5.47 -1.82 6.04
C TYR A 59 -5.15 -1.42 7.48
N LYS A 60 -3.87 -1.14 7.79
CA LYS A 60 -3.49 -0.62 9.11
C LYS A 60 -4.16 0.70 9.44
N LYS A 61 -4.21 1.62 8.46
CA LYS A 61 -4.90 2.91 8.64
C LYS A 61 -6.39 2.71 8.89
N LEU A 62 -7.04 1.88 8.06
CA LEU A 62 -8.47 1.58 8.20
C LEU A 62 -8.79 0.95 9.56
N LEU A 63 -7.92 0.05 10.06
CA LEU A 63 -8.08 -0.55 11.37
C LEU A 63 -7.97 0.48 12.50
N ALA A 64 -7.01 1.40 12.42
CA ALA A 64 -6.85 2.48 13.39
C ALA A 64 -8.07 3.42 13.38
N ASP A 65 -8.53 3.82 12.19
CA ASP A 65 -9.71 4.67 12.03
C ASP A 65 -10.96 3.98 12.61
N TYR A 66 -11.13 2.68 12.38
CA TYR A 66 -12.24 1.89 12.93
C TYR A 66 -12.21 1.83 14.46
N GLN A 67 -11.03 1.59 15.05
CA GLN A 67 -10.87 1.58 16.50
C GLN A 67 -11.21 2.95 17.11
N GLN A 68 -10.75 4.03 16.49
CA GLN A 68 -11.07 5.38 16.94
C GLN A 68 -12.57 5.68 16.83
N GLN A 69 -13.24 5.28 15.74
CA GLN A 69 -14.69 5.41 15.61
C GLN A 69 -15.44 4.63 16.69
N GLY A 70 -14.98 3.44 17.07
CA GLY A 70 -15.54 2.66 18.17
C GLY A 70 -15.49 3.40 19.51
N VAL A 71 -14.36 4.05 19.81
CA VAL A 71 -14.21 4.89 21.02
C VAL A 71 -15.16 6.09 20.97
N THR A 72 -15.22 6.79 19.83
CA THR A 72 -16.12 7.95 19.66
C THR A 72 -17.59 7.56 19.82
N LEU A 73 -18.00 6.40 19.28
CA LEU A 73 -19.35 5.89 19.44
C LEU A 73 -19.68 5.55 20.90
N ALA A 74 -18.73 5.00 21.65
CA ALA A 74 -18.90 4.75 23.07
C ALA A 74 -19.12 6.06 23.85
N GLN A 75 -18.32 7.09 23.57
CA GLN A 75 -18.46 8.42 24.18
C GLN A 75 -19.80 9.08 23.84
N TYR A 76 -20.27 8.95 22.59
CA TYR A 76 -21.59 9.45 22.21
C TYR A 76 -22.73 8.73 22.93
N ARG A 77 -22.64 7.40 23.09
CA ARG A 77 -23.64 6.65 23.86
C ARG A 77 -23.72 7.12 25.30
N GLU A 78 -22.56 7.33 25.94
CA GLU A 78 -22.51 7.85 27.31
C GLU A 78 -23.10 9.26 27.40
N SER A 79 -22.74 10.14 26.47
CA SER A 79 -23.25 11.52 26.40
C SER A 79 -24.76 11.57 26.23
N ILE A 80 -25.32 10.73 25.33
CA ILE A 80 -26.77 10.61 25.13
C ILE A 80 -27.45 10.08 26.40
N GLY A 81 -26.85 9.09 27.07
CA GLY A 81 -27.36 8.58 28.34
C GLY A 81 -27.44 9.66 29.41
N SER A 82 -26.37 10.45 29.56
CA SER A 82 -26.33 11.58 30.49
C SER A 82 -27.36 12.66 30.13
N LEU A 83 -27.53 12.97 28.84
CA LEU A 83 -28.50 13.95 28.38
C LEU A 83 -29.93 13.51 28.67
N ASN A 84 -30.27 12.24 28.40
CA ASN A 84 -31.58 11.68 28.72
C ASN A 84 -31.86 11.69 30.22
N ALA A 85 -30.85 11.38 31.06
CA ALA A 85 -30.99 11.47 32.51
C ALA A 85 -31.29 12.91 32.96
N LYS A 86 -30.59 13.90 32.40
CA LYS A 86 -30.86 15.32 32.68
C LYS A 86 -32.25 15.76 32.23
N ILE A 87 -32.70 15.33 31.06
CA ILE A 87 -34.05 15.62 30.57
C ILE A 87 -35.09 15.06 31.55
N HIS A 88 -34.93 13.81 31.96
CA HIS A 88 -35.84 13.16 32.91
C HIS A 88 -35.86 13.87 34.28
N ASP A 89 -34.72 14.32 34.79
CA ASP A 89 -34.65 15.11 36.02
C ASP A 89 -35.36 16.46 35.88
N LEU A 90 -35.18 17.14 34.74
CA LEU A 90 -35.85 18.40 34.45
C LEU A 90 -37.36 18.21 34.30
N GLU A 91 -37.82 17.15 33.64
CA GLU A 91 -39.24 16.78 33.56
C GLU A 91 -39.82 16.48 34.94
N GLY A 92 -39.09 15.74 35.78
CA GLY A 92 -39.46 15.48 37.16
C GLY A 92 -39.58 16.77 37.99
N TYR A 93 -38.65 17.70 37.80
CA TYR A 93 -38.69 19.01 38.46
C TYR A 93 -39.86 19.87 37.97
N ALA A 94 -40.10 19.93 36.66
CA ALA A 94 -41.24 20.62 36.07
C ALA A 94 -42.58 20.04 36.57
N LYS A 95 -42.68 18.72 36.69
CA LYS A 95 -43.87 18.06 37.24
C LYS A 95 -44.10 18.43 38.71
N LYS A 96 -43.04 18.49 39.52
CA LYS A 96 -43.13 18.96 40.92
C LYS A 96 -43.59 20.43 40.99
N LEU A 97 -43.07 21.28 40.11
CA LEU A 97 -43.50 22.68 40.00
C LEU A 97 -44.97 22.79 39.62
N ASN A 98 -45.46 22.02 38.64
CA ASN A 98 -46.88 22.03 38.27
C ASN A 98 -47.78 21.65 39.44
N VAL A 99 -47.42 20.60 40.19
CA VAL A 99 -48.15 20.19 41.40
C VAL A 99 -48.15 21.30 42.46
N MET A 100 -47.02 21.98 42.69
CA MET A 100 -46.94 23.10 43.63
C MET A 100 -47.74 24.32 43.17
N ALA A 101 -47.85 24.54 41.86
CA ALA A 101 -48.64 25.61 41.27
C ALA A 101 -50.14 25.29 41.18
N GLY A 102 -50.57 24.10 41.64
CA GLY A 102 -51.97 23.68 41.63
C GLY A 102 -52.50 23.23 40.26
N PHE A 103 -51.62 23.10 39.27
CA PHE A 103 -51.96 22.51 37.98
C PHE A 103 -51.80 20.99 38.06
N LYS A 104 -52.82 20.25 37.63
CA LYS A 104 -52.88 18.78 37.69
C LYS A 104 -52.09 18.14 36.55
#